data_AF-A0A4Y2E0Z7-F1
#
_entry.id   AF-A0A4Y2E0Z7-F1
#
_cell.length_a   1.000
_cell.length_b   1.000
_cell.length_c   1.000
_cell.angle_alpha   90.00
_cell.angle_beta   90.00
_cell.angle_gamma   90.00
#
_symmetry.space_group_name_H-M   'P 1'
#
loop_
_entity.id
_entity.type
_entity.pdbx_description
1 polymer ?
#
loop_
_entity_poly.entity_id
_entity_poly.type
_entity_poly.pdbx_seq_one_letter_code
_entity_poly.pdbx_strand_id
1 'polypeptide(L)'
;MKAANYLNIIADQLHPYMAFVFQTGNGIFLQNSAPCHKARIVLEWFEEHTDEFHLISWPPNSPDLNPVEHIWDVMERQFRAQTPPCPNISTLCDRCLDI
;
A
#
# COMPACT_ATOMS: atom_id res chain seq x y z
N MET A 1 8.06 -2.88 -10.11
CA MET A 1 6.68 -3.31 -10.45
C MET A 1 6.24 -2.60 -11.73
N LYS A 2 5.47 -3.26 -12.61
CA LYS A 2 4.88 -2.60 -13.80
C LYS A 2 3.55 -1.93 -13.42
N ALA A 3 3.18 -0.85 -14.09
CA ALA A 3 1.93 -0.13 -13.84
C ALA A 3 0.68 -1.03 -13.97
N ALA A 4 0.65 -1.92 -14.96
CA ALA A 4 -0.47 -2.86 -15.14
C ALA A 4 -0.62 -3.81 -13.94
N ASN A 5 0.49 -4.32 -13.39
CA ASN A 5 0.43 -5.19 -12.21
C ASN A 5 -0.05 -4.41 -10.97
N TYR A 6 0.35 -3.15 -10.84
CA TYR A 6 -0.14 -2.28 -9.78
C TYR A 6 -1.64 -2.05 -9.91
N LEU A 7 -2.11 -1.73 -11.12
CA LEU A 7 -3.53 -1.55 -11.40
C LEU A 7 -4.35 -2.80 -11.04
N ASN A 8 -3.86 -4.01 -11.34
CA ASN A 8 -4.53 -5.24 -10.92
C ASN A 8 -4.63 -5.35 -9.40
N ILE A 9 -3.59 -4.96 -8.65
CA ILE A 9 -3.66 -4.95 -7.18
C ILE A 9 -4.72 -3.94 -6.70
N ILE A 10 -4.78 -2.77 -7.32
CA ILE A 10 -5.78 -1.74 -6.98
C ILE A 10 -7.20 -2.25 -7.23
N ALA A 11 -7.46 -2.78 -8.42
CA ALA A 11 -8.79 -3.25 -8.81
C ALA A 11 -9.21 -4.53 -8.04
N ASP A 12 -8.30 -5.49 -7.88
CA ASP A 12 -8.66 -6.82 -7.35
C ASP A 12 -8.59 -6.89 -5.81
N GLN A 13 -7.84 -6.01 -5.16
CA GLN A 13 -7.60 -6.08 -3.71
C GLN A 13 -8.03 -4.80 -2.99
N LEU A 14 -7.52 -3.63 -3.43
CA LEU A 14 -7.82 -2.37 -2.74
C LEU A 14 -9.29 -1.99 -2.88
N HIS A 15 -9.83 -2.03 -4.10
CA HIS A 15 -11.17 -1.57 -4.40
C HIS A 15 -12.26 -2.32 -3.60
N PRO A 16 -12.29 -3.68 -3.59
CA PRO A 16 -13.21 -4.42 -2.73
C PRO A 16 -13.04 -4.12 -1.24
N TYR A 17 -11.80 -3.94 -0.78
CA TYR A 17 -11.52 -3.59 0.61
C TYR A 17 -12.06 -2.21 0.98
N MET A 18 -11.86 -1.21 0.11
CA MET A 18 -12.37 0.15 0.32
C MET A 18 -13.89 0.16 0.37
N ALA A 19 -14.56 -0.54 -0.56
CA ALA A 19 -16.02 -0.68 -0.55
C ALA A 19 -16.54 -1.36 0.72
N PHE A 20 -15.82 -2.35 1.24
CA PHE A 20 -16.19 -3.06 2.46
C PHE A 20 -16.03 -2.19 3.74
N VAL A 21 -14.91 -1.48 3.87
CA VAL A 21 -14.56 -0.70 5.07
C VAL A 21 -15.22 0.69 5.05
N PHE A 22 -15.27 1.34 3.89
CA PHE A 22 -15.77 2.71 3.71
C PHE A 22 -17.07 2.71 2.90
N GLN A 23 -18.09 2.04 3.41
CA GLN A 23 -19.39 1.84 2.74
C GLN A 23 -20.09 3.14 2.34
N THR A 24 -19.73 4.27 2.95
CA THR A 24 -20.28 5.59 2.67
C THR A 24 -19.49 6.39 1.63
N GLY A 25 -18.47 5.80 1.00
CA GLY A 25 -17.69 6.45 -0.06
C GLY A 25 -16.68 7.50 0.43
N ASN A 26 -16.45 7.58 1.75
CA ASN A 26 -15.58 8.57 2.38
C ASN A 26 -14.15 8.05 2.61
N GLY A 27 -13.80 6.95 1.95
CA GLY A 27 -12.48 6.34 2.06
C GLY A 27 -11.40 7.27 1.51
N ILE A 28 -10.23 7.24 2.14
CA ILE A 28 -9.06 7.99 1.70
C ILE A 28 -7.94 6.99 1.45
N PHE A 29 -7.41 7.00 0.23
CA PHE A 29 -6.25 6.21 -0.14
C PHE A 29 -5.03 7.11 -0.33
N LEU A 30 -3.90 6.66 0.23
CA LEU A 30 -2.62 7.32 0.12
C LEU A 30 -1.62 6.39 -0.56
N GLN A 31 -0.93 6.89 -1.59
CA GLN A 31 0.16 6.18 -2.25
C GLN A 31 1.39 7.07 -2.41
N ASN A 32 2.57 6.47 -2.41
CA ASN A 32 3.82 7.19 -2.64
C ASN A 32 3.98 7.58 -4.14
N SER A 33 4.97 8.42 -4.42
CA SER A 33 5.20 8.98 -5.76
C SER A 33 5.93 8.04 -6.74
N ALA A 34 5.89 6.71 -6.54
CA ALA A 34 6.58 5.76 -7.41
C ALA A 34 6.09 5.87 -8.88
N PRO A 35 6.98 5.67 -9.89
CA PRO A 35 6.61 5.84 -11.30
C PRO A 35 5.41 5.00 -11.76
N CYS A 36 5.25 3.78 -11.23
CA CYS A 36 4.11 2.93 -11.57
C CYS A 36 2.77 3.48 -11.07
N HIS A 37 2.74 4.21 -9.96
CA HIS A 37 1.53 4.80 -9.39
C HIS A 37 1.08 6.06 -10.15
N LYS A 38 2.02 6.73 -10.82
CA LYS A 38 1.77 7.91 -11.66
C LYS A 38 1.51 7.58 -13.13
N ALA A 39 1.46 6.29 -13.47
CA ALA A 39 1.18 5.88 -14.84
C ALA A 39 -0.26 6.28 -15.21
N ARG A 40 -0.46 6.72 -16.46
CA ARG A 40 -1.77 7.18 -16.95
C ARG A 40 -2.90 6.19 -16.64
N ILE A 41 -2.70 4.90 -16.92
CA ILE A 41 -3.70 3.85 -16.69
C ILE A 41 -4.13 3.71 -15.22
N VAL A 42 -3.26 4.08 -14.28
CA VAL A 42 -3.54 4.00 -12.85
C VAL A 42 -4.29 5.25 -12.41
N LEU A 43 -3.87 6.42 -12.89
CA LEU A 43 -4.54 7.69 -12.58
C LEU A 43 -5.95 7.73 -13.16
N GLU A 44 -6.13 7.31 -14.41
CA GLU A 44 -7.46 7.21 -15.05
C GLU A 44 -8.39 6.30 -14.26
N TRP A 45 -7.90 5.16 -13.76
CA TRP A 45 -8.70 4.27 -12.92
C TRP A 45 -9.16 4.96 -11.63
N PHE A 46 -8.29 5.72 -10.95
CA PHE A 46 -8.70 6.48 -9.75
C PHE A 46 -9.66 7.63 -10.06
N GLU A 47 -9.55 8.26 -11.24
CA GLU A 47 -10.50 9.27 -11.69
C GLU A 47 -11.89 8.67 -11.93
N GLU A 48 -11.97 7.46 -12.49
CA GLU A 48 -13.22 6.72 -12.72
C GLU A 48 -13.94 6.30 -11.43
N HIS A 49 -13.21 6.11 -10.33
CA HIS A 49 -13.73 5.62 -9.04
C HIS A 49 -13.69 6.68 -7.93
N THR A 50 -13.63 7.97 -8.29
CA THR A 50 -13.43 9.07 -7.33
C THR A 50 -14.62 9.28 -6.37
N ASP A 51 -15.80 8.81 -6.75
CA ASP A 51 -17.03 8.83 -5.95
C ASP A 51 -17.07 7.71 -4.89
N GLU A 52 -16.23 6.69 -5.04
CA GLU A 52 -16.13 5.57 -4.10
C GLU A 52 -15.09 5.80 -3.01
N PHE A 53 -13.96 6.40 -3.36
CA PHE A 53 -12.95 6.85 -2.40
C PHE A 53 -11.97 7.82 -3.05
N HIS A 54 -11.28 8.60 -2.22
CA HIS A 54 -10.40 9.66 -2.69
C HIS A 54 -8.93 9.27 -2.61
N LEU A 55 -8.23 9.39 -3.73
CA LEU A 55 -6.77 9.37 -3.77
C LEU A 55 -6.22 10.73 -3.32
N ILE A 56 -5.43 10.77 -2.24
CA ILE A 56 -4.75 11.99 -1.81
C ILE A 56 -3.43 12.18 -2.57
N SER A 57 -3.21 13.40 -3.04
CA SER A 57 -1.92 13.84 -3.58
C SER A 57 -0.89 13.96 -2.46
N TRP A 58 0.20 13.22 -2.59
CA TRP A 58 1.31 13.26 -1.65
C TRP A 58 2.47 14.11 -2.18
N PRO A 59 3.06 15.00 -1.36
CA PRO A 59 4.23 15.75 -1.78
C PRO A 59 5.41 14.81 -2.10
N PRO A 60 6.17 15.09 -3.19
CA PRO A 60 7.35 14.31 -3.51
C PRO A 60 8.42 14.48 -2.41
N ASN A 61 9.17 13.40 -2.15
CA ASN A 61 10.27 13.37 -1.17
C ASN A 61 9.87 13.60 0.30
N SER A 62 8.64 13.24 0.68
CA SER A 62 8.20 13.24 2.09
C SER A 62 7.94 11.82 2.61
N PRO A 63 8.98 10.97 2.75
CA PRO A 63 8.83 9.64 3.36
C PRO A 63 8.49 9.73 4.86
N ASP A 64 8.94 10.79 5.52
CA ASP A 64 8.70 11.11 6.94
C ASP A 64 7.22 11.27 7.27
N LEU A 65 6.42 11.69 6.30
CA LEU A 65 5.00 11.88 6.49
C LEU A 65 4.21 10.57 6.27
N ASN A 66 4.79 9.54 5.65
CA ASN A 66 4.06 8.36 5.19
C ASN A 66 3.97 7.33 6.32
N PRO A 67 2.79 7.10 6.94
CA PRO A 67 2.69 6.24 8.12
C PRO A 67 3.19 4.81 7.89
N VAL A 68 3.12 4.31 6.64
CA VAL A 68 3.60 2.97 6.32
C VAL A 68 5.12 2.83 6.48
N GLU A 69 5.89 3.90 6.28
CA GLU A 69 7.34 3.87 6.47
C GLU A 69 7.70 3.66 7.94
N HIS A 70 6.93 4.26 8.86
CA HIS A 70 7.09 4.01 10.29
C HIS A 70 6.71 2.58 10.68
N ILE A 71 5.66 2.02 10.06
CA ILE A 71 5.28 0.62 10.27
C ILE A 71 6.40 -0.31 9.80
N TRP A 72 6.98 -0.05 8.63
CA TRP A 72 8.11 -0.83 8.11
C TRP A 72 9.34 -0.76 9.02
N ASP A 73 9.69 0.40 9.54
CA ASP A 73 10.80 0.54 10.50
C ASP A 73 10.56 -0.26 11.78
N VAL A 74 9.33 -0.25 12.32
CA VAL A 74 8.97 -1.07 13.48
C VAL A 74 9.08 -2.56 13.16
N MET A 75 8.52 -3.02 12.05
CA MET A 75 8.57 -4.41 11.62
C MET A 75 10.01 -4.88 11.39
N GLU A 76 10.83 -4.06 10.73
CA GLU A 76 12.24 -4.35 10.49
C GLU A 76 13.01 -4.52 11.80
N ARG A 77 12.82 -3.61 12.76
CA ARG A 77 13.46 -3.71 14.09
C ARG A 77 13.02 -4.98 14.82
N GLN A 78 11.74 -5.33 14.76
CA GLN A 78 11.23 -6.56 15.36
C GLN A 78 11.86 -7.79 14.71
N PHE A 79 11.96 -7.86 13.38
CA PHE A 79 12.59 -8.97 12.68
C PHE A 79 14.09 -9.08 12.98
N ARG A 80 14.80 -7.95 13.10
CA ARG A 80 16.24 -7.92 13.44
C ARG A 80 16.53 -8.32 14.88
N ALA A 81 15.62 -8.04 15.82
CA ALA A 81 15.77 -8.40 17.22
C ALA A 81 15.53 -9.90 17.51
N GLN A 82 15.01 -10.65 16.55
CA GLN A 82 14.71 -12.09 16.74
C GLN A 82 15.98 -12.92 16.87
N THR A 83 15.96 -13.85 17.83
CA THR A 83 17.01 -14.85 18.02
C THR A 83 16.36 -16.24 18.10
N PRO A 84 16.67 -17.17 17.17
CA PRO A 84 17.54 -16.98 16.01
C PRO A 84 16.88 -16.07 14.94
N PRO A 85 17.69 -15.42 14.08
CA PRO A 85 17.17 -14.62 12.97
C PRO A 85 16.39 -15.49 11.98
N CYS A 86 15.44 -14.87 11.26
CA CYS A 86 14.65 -15.54 10.24
C CYS A 86 15.57 -16.18 9.17
N PRO A 87 15.52 -17.51 8.99
CA PRO A 87 16.52 -18.21 8.18
C PRO A 87 16.26 -18.14 6.67
N ASN A 88 15.03 -17.85 6.25
CA ASN A 88 14.64 -17.78 4.84
C ASN A 88 13.39 -16.92 4.63
N ILE A 89 13.07 -16.65 3.36
CA ILE A 89 11.94 -15.82 2.93
C ILE A 89 10.59 -16.42 3.36
N SER A 90 10.43 -17.75 3.35
CA SER A 90 9.16 -18.38 3.74
C SER A 90 8.82 -18.06 5.19
N THR A 91 9.79 -18.26 6.09
CA THR A 91 9.61 -17.96 7.52
C THR A 91 9.40 -16.46 7.77
N LEU A 92 9.97 -15.59 6.93
CA LEU A 92 9.71 -14.15 6.99
C LEU A 92 8.27 -13.82 6.55
N CYS A 93 7.80 -14.40 5.45
CA CYS A 93 6.43 -14.22 4.95
C CYS A 93 5.39 -14.68 5.99
N ASP A 94 5.55 -15.87 6.55
CA ASP A 94 4.63 -16.40 7.57
C ASP A 94 4.51 -15.43 8.75
N ARG A 95 5.65 -14.90 9.22
CA ARG A 95 5.67 -13.95 10.33
C ARG A 95 5.08 -12.58 9.99
N CYS A 96 5.21 -12.12 8.74
CA CYS A 96 4.55 -10.90 8.30
C CYS A 96 3.01 -11.02 8.34
N LEU A 97 2.47 -12.23 8.20
CA LEU A 97 1.04 -12.49 8.26
C LEU A 97 0.51 -12.65 9.71
N ASP A 98 1.40 -12.88 10.67
CA ASP A 98 1.08 -13.06 12.09
C ASP A 98 1.14 -11.75 12.92
N ILE A 99 1.50 -10.63 12.30
CA ILE A 99 1.51 -9.27 12.91
C ILE A 99 0.10 -8.68 12.85
#